data_AF-A0A650CRB8-F1
#
_entry.id   AF-A0A650CRB8-F1
#
_cell.length_a   1.000
_cell.length_b   1.000
_cell.length_c   1.000
_cell.angle_alpha   90.00
_cell.angle_beta   90.00
_cell.angle_gamma   90.00
#
_symmetry.space_group_name_H-M   'P 1'
#
loop_
_entity.id
_entity.type
_entity.pdbx_description
1 polymer ?
#
loop_
_entity_poly.entity_id
_entity_poly.type
_entity_poly.pdbx_seq_one_letter_code
_entity_poly.pdbx_strand_id
1 'polypeptide(L)'
;MKARYVVVLGILSGLVSFFLFTFLDFYAFLQGPSWWFNPIDEYVLPIVVGIAVANLVSGKFNTILRIYINLISGVVSYVGSYVIILTLISIHQLLI
;
A
#
# COMPACT_ATOMS: atom_id res chain seq x y z
N MET A 1 17.47 19.70 -1.76
CA MET A 1 17.49 18.55 -0.82
C MET A 1 16.10 18.15 -0.32
N LYS A 2 15.25 19.07 0.16
CA LYS A 2 13.92 18.75 0.72
C LYS A 2 13.00 17.94 -0.20
N ALA A 3 12.98 18.24 -1.51
CA ALA A 3 12.15 17.50 -2.48
C ALA A 3 12.52 16.01 -2.58
N ARG A 4 13.81 15.65 -2.54
CA ARG A 4 14.24 14.24 -2.55
C ARG A 4 13.73 13.50 -1.31
N TYR A 5 13.80 14.14 -0.14
CA TYR A 5 13.27 13.56 1.10
C TYR A 5 11.75 13.34 1.06
N VAL A 6 11.00 14.28 0.48
CA VAL A 6 9.54 14.16 0.30
C VAL A 6 9.20 12.94 -0.57
N VAL A 7 9.92 12.77 -1.69
CA VAL A 7 9.73 11.62 -2.58
C VAL A 7 10.08 10.31 -1.87
N VAL A 8 11.26 10.23 -1.25
CA VAL A 8 11.71 9.03 -0.54
C VAL A 8 10.75 8.67 0.59
N LEU A 9 10.30 9.65 1.38
CA LEU A 9 9.39 9.39 2.49
C LEU A 9 8.03 8.90 2.01
N GLY A 10 7.50 9.49 0.93
CA GLY A 10 6.23 9.05 0.32
C GLY A 10 6.33 7.64 -0.25
N ILE A 11 7.45 7.30 -0.89
CA ILE A 11 7.69 5.93 -1.37
C ILE A 11 7.76 4.95 -0.20
N LEU A 12 8.55 5.27 0.83
CA LEU A 12 8.70 4.40 1.99
C LEU A 12 7.38 4.19 2.71
N SER A 13 6.56 5.23 2.92
CA SER A 13 5.26 5.08 3.55
C SER A 13 4.29 4.22 2.74
N GLY A 14 4.33 4.34 1.41
CA GLY A 14 3.53 3.48 0.53
C GLY A 14 4.00 2.03 0.55
N LEU A 15 5.33 1.81 0.59
CA LEU A 15 5.91 0.48 0.70
C LEU A 15 5.56 -0.22 2.01
N VAL A 16 5.45 0.50 3.13
CA VAL A 16 4.98 -0.07 4.39
C VAL A 16 3.59 -0.68 4.22
N SER A 17 2.69 0.04 3.55
CA SER A 17 1.36 -0.48 3.25
C SER A 17 1.44 -1.71 2.34
N PHE A 18 2.18 -1.62 1.24
CA PHE A 18 2.39 -2.75 0.33
C PHE A 18 2.86 -4.02 1.05
N PHE A 19 3.92 -3.93 1.87
CA PHE A 19 4.43 -5.10 2.59
C PHE A 19 3.41 -5.64 3.60
N LEU A 20 2.73 -4.76 4.34
CA LEU A 20 1.71 -5.16 5.30
C LEU A 20 0.60 -5.99 4.62
N PHE A 21 0.02 -5.46 3.54
CA PHE A 21 -1.05 -6.15 2.81
C PHE A 21 -0.55 -7.40 2.10
N THR A 22 0.69 -7.40 1.58
CA THR A 22 1.29 -8.63 1.04
C THR A 22 1.27 -9.75 2.08
N PHE A 23 1.74 -9.48 3.31
CA PHE A 23 1.71 -10.47 4.39
C PHE A 23 0.30 -10.91 4.77
N LEU A 24 -0.63 -9.97 4.91
CA LEU A 24 -2.01 -10.26 5.28
C LEU A 24 -2.74 -11.07 4.20
N ASP A 25 -2.57 -10.71 2.93
CA ASP A 25 -3.26 -11.34 1.81
C ASP A 25 -2.70 -12.74 1.56
N PHE A 26 -1.39 -12.96 1.68
CA PHE A 26 -0.80 -14.30 1.65
C PHE A 26 -1.28 -15.17 2.81
N TYR A 27 -1.35 -14.62 4.03
CA TYR A 27 -1.89 -15.34 5.17
C TYR A 27 -3.36 -15.70 4.95
N ALA A 28 -4.15 -14.76 4.43
CA ALA A 28 -5.56 -14.96 4.14
C ALA A 28 -5.78 -15.95 2.99
N PHE A 29 -4.88 -16.00 2.01
CA PHE A 29 -4.94 -16.96 0.92
C PHE A 29 -4.71 -18.40 1.39
N LEU A 30 -3.81 -18.60 2.37
CA LEU A 30 -3.49 -19.91 2.90
C LEU A 30 -4.51 -20.42 3.93
N GLN A 31 -5.00 -19.54 4.79
CA GLN A 31 -5.77 -19.93 6.00
C GLN A 31 -6.95 -18.99 6.31
N GLY A 32 -7.14 -17.95 5.51
CA GLY A 32 -8.10 -16.89 5.80
C GLY A 32 -9.50 -17.17 5.29
N PRO A 33 -10.45 -16.34 5.76
CA PRO A 33 -11.82 -16.42 5.31
C PRO A 33 -11.98 -15.83 3.90
N SER A 34 -12.90 -16.41 3.12
CA SER A 34 -13.15 -16.02 1.72
C SER A 34 -13.60 -14.58 1.51
N TRP A 35 -14.09 -13.90 2.55
CA TRP A 35 -14.51 -12.50 2.50
C TRP A 35 -13.35 -11.50 2.52
N TRP A 36 -12.11 -11.93 2.74
CA TRP A 36 -10.93 -11.06 2.74
C TRP A 36 -10.61 -10.47 1.36
N PHE A 37 -10.93 -11.18 0.28
CA PHE A 37 -10.63 -10.80 -1.10
C PHE A 37 -11.71 -9.90 -1.74
N ASN A 38 -12.31 -9.01 -0.95
CA ASN A 38 -13.27 -8.06 -1.47
C ASN A 38 -12.51 -6.96 -2.26
N PRO A 39 -12.84 -6.70 -3.54
CA PRO A 39 -12.07 -5.77 -4.36
C PRO A 39 -11.95 -4.37 -3.76
N ILE A 40 -13.00 -3.89 -3.08
CA ILE A 40 -12.96 -2.57 -2.42
C ILE A 40 -11.89 -2.57 -1.33
N ASP A 41 -11.80 -3.65 -0.55
CA ASP A 41 -10.86 -3.73 0.55
C ASP A 41 -9.43 -3.86 0.00
N GLU A 42 -9.20 -4.69 -1.02
CA GLU A 42 -7.87 -4.85 -1.64
C GLU A 42 -7.33 -3.59 -2.32
N TYR A 43 -8.18 -2.72 -2.87
CA TYR A 43 -7.71 -1.49 -3.53
C TYR A 43 -7.71 -0.28 -2.60
N VAL A 44 -8.68 -0.14 -1.70
CA VAL A 44 -8.87 1.08 -0.91
C VAL A 44 -8.08 1.04 0.40
N LEU A 45 -8.10 -0.08 1.14
CA LEU A 45 -7.41 -0.17 2.43
C LEU A 45 -5.89 0.09 2.31
N PRO A 46 -5.17 -0.47 1.31
CA PRO A 46 -3.75 -0.19 1.16
C PRO A 46 -3.46 1.30 0.94
N ILE A 47 -4.30 2.00 0.17
CA ILE A 47 -4.15 3.44 -0.05
C ILE A 47 -4.38 4.21 1.26
N VAL A 48 -5.45 3.90 1.98
CA VAL A 48 -5.80 4.56 3.25
C VAL A 48 -4.70 4.36 4.28
N VAL A 49 -4.20 3.14 4.44
CA VAL A 49 -3.10 2.81 5.36
C VAL A 49 -1.82 3.51 4.94
N GLY A 50 -1.46 3.49 3.65
CA GLY A 50 -0.28 4.20 3.15
C GLY A 50 -0.33 5.70 3.44
N ILE A 51 -1.47 6.35 3.19
CA ILE A 51 -1.69 7.76 3.50
C ILE A 51 -1.66 8.02 5.01
N ALA A 52 -2.18 7.12 5.83
CA ALA A 52 -2.10 7.25 7.28
C ALA A 52 -0.65 7.21 7.76
N VAL A 53 0.15 6.24 7.30
CA VAL A 53 1.59 6.15 7.60
C VAL A 53 2.32 7.41 7.14
N ALA A 54 2.07 7.87 5.92
CA ALA A 54 2.62 9.11 5.37
C ALA A 54 2.33 10.33 6.27
N ASN A 55 1.11 10.45 6.78
CA ASN A 55 0.74 11.55 7.67
C ASN A 55 1.44 11.48 9.03
N LEU A 56 1.67 10.29 9.58
CA LEU A 56 2.39 10.09 10.84
C LEU A 56 3.87 10.50 10.71
N VAL A 57 4.53 10.11 9.61
CA VAL A 57 5.97 10.38 9.44
C VAL A 57 6.29 11.76 8.88
N SER A 58 5.28 12.48 8.35
CA SER A 58 5.46 13.78 7.69
C SER A 58 5.28 15.00 8.59
N GLY A 59 5.15 14.83 9.90
CA GLY A 59 4.85 15.93 10.85
C GLY A 59 5.81 17.13 10.82
N LYS A 60 7.05 16.94 10.37
CA LYS A 60 8.07 17.99 10.23
C LYS A 60 7.98 18.82 8.93
N PHE A 61 7.07 18.47 8.02
CA PHE A 61 6.94 19.12 6.72
C PHE A 61 5.74 20.07 6.68
N ASN A 62 5.87 21.17 5.93
CA ASN A 62 4.75 22.08 5.66
C ASN A 62 3.63 21.39 4.87
N THR A 63 2.41 21.92 4.96
CA THR A 63 1.18 21.35 4.38
C THR A 63 1.33 20.95 2.91
N ILE A 64 1.93 21.80 2.08
CA ILE A 64 2.15 21.51 0.64
C ILE A 64 2.98 20.23 0.46
N LEU A 65 4.08 20.10 1.21
CA LEU A 65 4.95 18.93 1.12
C LEU A 65 4.27 17.67 1.68
N ARG A 66 3.43 17.80 2.72
CA ARG A 66 2.62 16.68 3.24
C ARG A 66 1.65 16.15 2.20
N ILE A 67 1.02 17.04 1.42
CA ILE A 67 0.14 16.63 0.31
C ILE A 67 0.93 15.80 -0.70
N TYR A 68 2.12 16.24 -1.11
CA TYR A 68 2.96 15.46 -2.02
C TYR A 68 3.36 14.09 -1.45
N ILE A 69 3.73 14.01 -0.17
CA ILE A 69 4.05 12.73 0.49
C ILE A 69 2.83 11.80 0.45
N ASN A 70 1.65 12.31 0.80
CA ASN A 70 0.40 11.54 0.79
C ASN A 70 0.04 11.03 -0.62
N LEU A 71 0.18 11.88 -1.64
CA LEU A 71 -0.08 11.49 -3.04
C LEU A 71 0.88 10.39 -3.50
N ILE A 72 2.18 10.57 -3.26
CA ILE A 72 3.19 9.57 -3.63
C ILE A 72 2.92 8.26 -2.89
N SER A 73 2.62 8.33 -1.59
CA SER A 73 2.31 7.16 -0.78
C SER A 73 1.06 6.43 -1.27
N GLY A 74 0.01 7.18 -1.63
CA GLY A 74 -1.22 6.60 -2.16
C GLY A 74 -0.98 5.89 -3.49
N VAL A 75 -0.24 6.51 -4.41
CA VAL A 75 0.13 5.90 -5.71
C VAL A 75 0.96 4.64 -5.51
N VAL A 76 1.97 4.68 -4.64
CA VAL A 76 2.83 3.51 -4.36
C VAL A 76 2.02 2.38 -3.73
N SER A 77 1.10 2.70 -2.81
CA SER A 77 0.24 1.69 -2.19
C SER A 77 -0.72 1.05 -3.19
N TYR A 78 -1.30 1.85 -4.10
CA TYR A 78 -2.19 1.36 -5.14
C TYR A 78 -1.47 0.47 -6.16
N VAL A 79 -0.29 0.89 -6.64
CA VAL A 79 0.52 0.05 -7.53
C VAL A 79 0.92 -1.23 -6.81
N GLY A 80 1.28 -1.13 -5.53
CA GLY A 80 1.58 -2.27 -4.69
C GLY A 80 0.42 -3.26 -4.59
N SER A 81 -0.78 -2.81 -4.28
CA SER A 81 -1.96 -3.69 -4.17
C SER A 81 -2.28 -4.37 -5.49
N TYR A 82 -2.18 -3.64 -6.61
CA TYR A 82 -2.35 -4.22 -7.94
C TYR A 82 -1.36 -5.36 -8.21
N VAL A 83 -0.08 -5.20 -7.83
CA VAL A 83 0.93 -6.26 -7.96
C VAL A 83 0.61 -7.48 -7.10
N ILE A 84 0.13 -7.28 -5.86
CA ILE A 84 -0.27 -8.38 -4.97
C ILE A 84 -1.40 -9.19 -5.60
N ILE A 85 -2.45 -8.52 -6.05
CA ILE A 85 -3.62 -9.18 -6.67
C ILE A 85 -3.21 -9.99 -7.89
N LEU A 86 -2.39 -9.42 -8.79
CA LEU A 86 -1.88 -10.14 -9.95
C LEU A 86 -1.08 -11.39 -9.54
N THR A 87 -0.30 -11.29 -8.47
CA THR A 87 0.49 -12.42 -7.94
C THR A 87 -0.42 -13.52 -7.42
N LEU A 88 -1.45 -13.16 -6.64
CA LEU A 88 -2.42 -14.12 -6.09
C LEU A 88 -3.23 -14.82 -7.19
N ILE A 89 -3.68 -14.08 -8.20
CA ILE A 89 -4.36 -14.65 -9.37
C ILE A 89 -3.44 -15.63 -10.10
N SER A 90 -2.17 -15.26 -10.30
CA SER A 90 -1.19 -16.12 -10.97
C SER A 90 -0.94 -17.41 -10.19
N ILE A 91 -0.84 -17.33 -8.86
CA ILE A 91 -0.69 -18.51 -7.99
C ILE A 91 -1.95 -19.39 -8.05
N HIS A 92 -3.14 -18.78 -8.00
CA HIS A 92 -4.39 -19.51 -8.08
C HIS A 92 -4.54 -20.29 -9.39
N GLN A 93 -4.17 -19.67 -10.53
CA GLN A 93 -4.18 -20.32 -11.84
C GLN A 93 -3.19 -21.47 -11.95
N LEU A 94 -2.06 -21.43 -11.22
CA LEU A 94 -1.08 -22.53 -11.21
C LEU A 94 -1.53 -23.75 -10.37
N LEU A 95 -2.49 -23.55 -9.45
CA LEU A 95 -2.96 -24.58 -8.52
C LEU A 95 -4.21 -25.31 -9.02
N ILE A 96 -4.88 -24.82 -10.06
CA ILE A 96 -6.04 -25.42 -10.73
C ILE A 96 -5.58 -26.16 -11.99
#